data_AF-A0A535UKI9-F1
#
_entry.id   AF-A0A535UKI9-F1
#
_cell.length_a   1.000
_cell.length_b   1.000
_cell.length_c   1.000
_cell.angle_alpha   90.00
_cell.angle_beta   90.00
_cell.angle_gamma   90.00
#
_symmetry.space_group_name_H-M   'P 1'
#
loop_
_entity.id
_entity.type
_entity.pdbx_description
1 polymer ?
#
loop_
_entity_poly.entity_id
_entity_poly.type
_entity_poly.pdbx_seq_one_letter_code
_entity_poly.pdbx_strand_id
1 'polypeptide(L)'
;MGQDAGSTSSAEGGAQPMALRSTPAEQSSPASLKGEVECGTLTIPALAPQCLRETDNFRRGELCTDTCSVELVRRATIQEVQEARAWVQHCFGEVVRGWLRGHPSREAACRLESEENYIAQTFERFWQATALTQHVEFSTLAGTLRYLRASLNGVIVDMLRTVARPREVSLPQPGAPEEPHMRDTTNSSEIWEVLQTMLPDMREQRVAYLLFHGGLEPREIVRFCSQEFPDIQEVYRLRCKILERLLHNVDQLRWRPTMVQGVR
;
A
#
# COMPACT_ATOMS: atom_id res chain seq x y z
N MET A 1 -78.06 72.97 -33.89
CA MET A 1 -78.40 74.10 -32.98
C MET A 1 -77.51 73.98 -31.76
N GLY A 2 -76.80 75.05 -31.39
CA GLY A 2 -75.84 75.16 -30.26
C GLY A 2 -74.46 74.57 -30.61
N GLN A 3 -73.39 75.29 -30.97
CA GLN A 3 -72.79 76.54 -30.46
C GLN A 3 -72.34 76.48 -29.00
N ASP A 4 -71.02 76.50 -28.85
CA ASP A 4 -70.16 77.15 -27.83
C ASP A 4 -70.36 76.72 -26.36
N ALA A 5 -69.35 76.70 -25.48
CA ALA A 5 -68.13 77.49 -25.40
C ALA A 5 -67.16 76.89 -24.36
N GLY A 6 -65.88 77.25 -24.46
CA GLY A 6 -64.99 77.50 -23.32
C GLY A 6 -64.23 76.26 -22.81
N SER A 7 -63.05 75.91 -23.33
CA SER A 7 -61.74 76.57 -23.16
C SER A 7 -61.32 76.74 -21.70
N THR A 8 -60.26 76.01 -21.32
CA THR A 8 -59.09 76.36 -20.48
C THR A 8 -58.64 75.09 -19.73
N SER A 9 -57.36 74.73 -19.60
CA SER A 9 -56.11 75.28 -20.08
C SER A 9 -55.01 74.28 -19.69
N SER A 10 -53.95 74.25 -20.50
CA SER A 10 -52.55 74.03 -20.09
C SER A 10 -51.97 72.62 -19.96
N ALA A 11 -50.79 72.51 -20.61
CA ALA A 11 -49.68 71.57 -20.48
C ALA A 11 -49.87 70.20 -21.15
N GLU A 12 -49.55 70.05 -22.44
CA GLU A 12 -48.19 69.83 -22.99
C GLU A 12 -47.38 68.88 -22.09
N GLY A 13 -47.23 67.62 -22.49
CA GLY A 13 -46.14 67.20 -23.37
C GLY A 13 -45.19 66.36 -22.49
N GLY A 14 -45.23 65.04 -22.53
CA GLY A 14 -44.68 64.31 -23.67
C GLY A 14 -43.16 64.22 -23.52
N ALA A 15 -42.66 63.30 -22.68
CA ALA A 15 -41.34 62.68 -22.81
C ALA A 15 -41.10 61.71 -21.65
N GLN A 16 -41.13 60.41 -21.98
CA GLN A 16 -40.12 59.37 -21.73
C GLN A 16 -39.35 59.30 -20.38
N PRO A 17 -39.01 58.07 -19.95
CA PRO A 17 -38.53 57.80 -18.59
C PRO A 17 -37.11 58.31 -18.37
N MET A 18 -36.94 58.97 -17.23
CA MET A 18 -35.69 59.56 -16.75
C MET A 18 -34.74 58.47 -16.27
N ALA A 19 -33.58 58.41 -16.94
CA ALA A 19 -32.38 57.67 -16.57
C ALA A 19 -31.74 58.23 -15.28
N LEU A 20 -30.99 57.39 -14.56
CA LEU A 20 -29.55 57.57 -14.29
C LEU A 20 -29.07 56.50 -13.27
N ARG A 21 -28.23 55.57 -13.73
CA ARG A 21 -26.80 55.61 -13.39
C ARG A 21 -26.01 54.64 -14.25
N SER A 22 -25.06 55.22 -14.95
CA SER A 22 -24.08 54.60 -15.82
C SER A 22 -23.07 53.75 -15.05
N THR A 23 -22.55 52.76 -15.77
CA THR A 23 -21.48 51.79 -15.47
C THR A 23 -20.17 52.42 -14.94
N PRO A 24 -19.30 51.60 -14.35
CA PRO A 24 -18.18 51.09 -15.14
C PRO A 24 -17.94 49.59 -15.00
N ALA A 25 -17.35 49.02 -16.05
CA ALA A 25 -16.75 47.70 -16.06
C ALA A 25 -15.78 47.53 -14.89
N GLU A 26 -15.98 46.48 -14.11
CA GLU A 26 -14.93 45.91 -13.27
C GLU A 26 -14.88 44.41 -13.52
N GLN A 27 -13.77 44.05 -14.15
CA GLN A 27 -13.27 42.70 -14.32
C GLN A 27 -12.91 42.16 -12.93
N SER A 28 -13.40 40.98 -12.58
CA SER A 28 -12.81 40.01 -11.64
C SER A 28 -13.91 39.06 -11.18
N SER A 29 -13.77 37.75 -11.09
CA SER A 29 -12.86 36.73 -11.59
C SER A 29 -13.59 35.41 -11.28
N PRO A 30 -13.40 34.34 -12.06
CA PRO A 30 -14.00 33.06 -11.77
C PRO A 30 -13.22 32.40 -10.62
N ALA A 31 -13.84 32.22 -9.45
CA ALA A 31 -13.21 31.53 -8.33
C ALA A 31 -13.78 30.12 -8.19
N SER A 32 -12.87 29.14 -8.33
CA SER A 32 -13.01 27.73 -7.98
C SER A 32 -13.58 26.79 -9.05
N LEU A 33 -13.01 26.84 -10.25
CA LEU A 33 -12.72 25.61 -10.99
C LEU A 33 -11.33 25.17 -10.56
N LYS A 34 -11.30 24.17 -9.68
CA LYS A 34 -10.09 23.47 -9.23
C LYS A 34 -9.40 22.96 -10.50
N GLY A 35 -8.21 23.51 -10.81
CA GLY A 35 -7.45 23.13 -11.99
C GLY A 35 -7.11 21.63 -11.93
N GLU A 36 -7.92 20.81 -12.58
CA GLU A 36 -7.53 19.46 -12.97
C GLU A 36 -6.38 19.64 -13.95
N VAL A 37 -5.16 19.46 -13.45
CA VAL A 37 -4.00 19.30 -14.31
C VAL A 37 -4.29 18.07 -15.17
N GLU A 38 -4.50 18.27 -16.47
CA GLU A 38 -4.61 17.18 -17.45
C GLU A 38 -3.25 16.47 -17.56
N CYS A 39 -2.92 15.64 -16.57
CA CYS A 39 -1.67 14.90 -16.50
C CYS A 39 -1.46 14.00 -17.73
N GLY A 40 -2.53 13.64 -18.46
CA GLY A 40 -2.47 12.84 -19.68
C GLY A 40 -1.66 13.48 -20.81
N THR A 41 -1.58 14.82 -20.90
CA THR A 41 -0.85 15.53 -21.98
C THR A 41 0.55 15.99 -21.57
N LEU A 42 0.87 15.94 -20.28
CA LEU A 42 2.16 16.38 -19.76
C LEU A 42 3.29 15.45 -20.20
N THR A 43 4.49 16.02 -20.38
CA THR A 43 5.72 15.25 -20.60
C THR A 43 6.14 14.56 -19.30
N ILE A 44 6.92 13.47 -19.40
CA ILE A 44 7.39 12.71 -18.23
C ILE A 44 8.14 13.60 -17.21
N PRO A 45 9.05 14.50 -17.62
CA PRO A 45 9.72 15.41 -16.69
C PRO A 45 8.77 16.42 -16.01
N ALA A 46 7.65 16.77 -16.65
CA ALA A 46 6.64 17.66 -16.05
C ALA A 46 5.72 16.92 -15.07
N LEU A 47 5.51 15.61 -15.25
CA LEU A 47 4.77 14.75 -14.33
C LEU A 47 5.51 14.52 -13.01
N ALA A 48 6.85 14.44 -13.05
CA ALA A 48 7.65 14.05 -11.90
C ALA A 48 7.54 15.01 -10.68
N PRO A 49 7.68 16.35 -10.83
CA PRO A 49 7.48 17.28 -9.71
C PRO A 49 6.07 17.21 -9.12
N GLN A 50 5.05 16.95 -9.95
CA GLN A 50 3.69 16.79 -9.50
C GLN A 50 3.49 15.48 -8.73
N CYS A 51 4.06 14.38 -9.23
CA CYS A 51 4.06 13.09 -8.54
C CYS A 51 4.75 13.17 -7.16
N LEU A 52 5.87 13.90 -7.05
CA LEU A 52 6.54 14.13 -5.76
C LEU A 52 5.63 14.86 -4.77
N ARG A 53 4.96 15.94 -5.19
CA ARG A 53 3.99 16.67 -4.37
C ARG A 53 2.82 15.80 -3.93
N GLU A 54 2.29 15.00 -4.85
CA GLU A 54 1.20 14.06 -4.59
C GLU A 54 1.61 13.00 -3.55
N THR A 55 2.82 12.48 -3.68
CA THR A 55 3.41 11.52 -2.73
C THR A 55 3.61 12.14 -1.34
N ASP A 56 4.13 13.35 -1.26
CA ASP A 56 4.33 14.04 0.02
C ASP A 56 3.01 14.38 0.71
N ASN A 57 2.01 14.85 -0.04
CA ASN A 57 0.67 15.10 0.48
C ASN A 57 0.02 13.81 0.99
N PHE A 58 0.16 12.70 0.25
CA PHE A 58 -0.31 11.39 0.68
C PHE A 58 0.32 10.95 2.00
N ARG A 59 1.64 11.16 2.17
CA ARG A 59 2.34 10.86 3.43
C ARG A 59 1.86 11.70 4.61
N ARG A 60 1.44 12.93 4.36
CA ARG A 60 0.89 13.86 5.37
C ARG A 60 -0.60 13.61 5.66
N GLY A 61 -1.26 12.74 4.91
CA GLY A 61 -2.70 12.50 5.01
C GLY A 61 -3.56 13.64 4.45
N GLU A 62 -2.97 14.48 3.59
CA GLU A 62 -3.66 15.61 2.96
C GLU A 62 -4.42 15.17 1.70
N LEU A 63 -5.42 15.96 1.29
CA LEU A 63 -6.16 15.69 0.06
C LEU A 63 -5.24 15.85 -1.15
N CYS A 64 -5.07 14.76 -1.89
CA CYS A 64 -4.23 14.67 -3.07
C CYS A 64 -5.06 14.18 -4.25
N THR A 65 -5.00 14.91 -5.38
CA THR A 65 -5.41 14.38 -6.69
C THR A 65 -4.26 13.50 -7.15
N ASP A 66 -4.42 12.18 -7.16
CA ASP A 66 -3.36 11.22 -7.49
C ASP A 66 -3.16 11.01 -9.00
N THR A 67 -3.67 11.94 -9.82
CA THR A 67 -3.76 11.85 -11.27
C THR A 67 -2.40 11.75 -11.94
N CYS A 68 -1.41 12.54 -11.49
CA CYS A 68 -0.09 12.55 -12.13
C CYS A 68 0.78 11.37 -11.67
N SER A 69 0.69 10.96 -10.40
CA SER A 69 1.32 9.73 -9.91
C SER A 69 0.77 8.49 -10.63
N VAL A 70 -0.55 8.40 -10.80
CA VAL A 70 -1.21 7.31 -11.53
C VAL A 70 -0.77 7.29 -13.00
N GLU A 71 -0.79 8.45 -13.68
CA GLU A 71 -0.36 8.52 -15.09
C GLU A 71 1.12 8.16 -15.27
N LEU A 72 2.00 8.61 -14.37
CA LEU A 72 3.42 8.26 -14.42
C LEU A 72 3.64 6.75 -14.25
N VAL A 73 2.92 6.11 -13.32
CA VAL A 73 2.96 4.65 -13.12
C VAL A 73 2.38 3.91 -14.32
N ARG A 74 1.28 4.40 -14.91
CA ARG A 74 0.69 3.82 -16.12
C ARG A 74 1.67 3.84 -17.28
N ARG A 75 2.39 4.94 -17.50
CA ARG A 75 3.45 5.04 -18.53
C ARG A 75 4.64 4.12 -18.23
N ALA A 76 5.00 3.94 -16.95
CA ALA A 76 6.09 3.06 -16.54
C ALA A 76 5.76 1.56 -16.69
N THR A 77 4.49 1.19 -16.53
CA THR A 77 4.02 -0.21 -16.52
C THR A 77 3.43 -0.66 -17.85
N ILE A 78 2.49 0.10 -18.42
CA ILE A 78 1.78 -0.29 -19.65
C ILE A 78 2.59 0.06 -20.90
N GLN A 79 3.19 1.25 -20.93
CA GLN A 79 3.96 1.73 -22.09
C GLN A 79 5.45 1.39 -21.98
N GLU A 80 5.86 0.78 -20.86
CA GLU A 80 7.24 0.38 -20.55
C GLU A 80 8.29 1.48 -20.79
N VAL A 81 7.91 2.74 -20.57
CA VAL A 81 8.82 3.86 -20.81
C VAL A 81 9.88 3.90 -19.71
N GLN A 82 11.14 3.68 -20.10
CA GLN A 82 12.26 3.61 -19.15
C GLN A 82 12.45 4.90 -18.37
N GLU A 83 12.24 6.06 -19.01
CA GLU A 83 12.29 7.36 -18.33
C GLU A 83 11.21 7.45 -17.25
N ALA A 84 9.99 6.97 -17.51
CA ALA A 84 8.92 6.94 -16.51
C ALA A 84 9.26 6.01 -15.35
N ARG A 85 9.85 4.83 -15.61
CA ARG A 85 10.32 3.92 -14.55
C ARG A 85 11.37 4.57 -13.64
N ALA A 86 12.32 5.31 -14.21
CA ALA A 86 13.34 6.04 -13.44
C ALA A 86 12.69 7.09 -12.53
N TRP A 87 11.72 7.86 -13.04
CA TRP A 87 10.99 8.83 -12.24
C TRP A 87 10.10 8.19 -11.18
N VAL A 88 9.47 7.05 -11.45
CA VAL A 88 8.72 6.29 -10.44
C VAL A 88 9.64 5.82 -9.30
N GLN A 89 10.81 5.29 -9.64
CA GLN A 89 11.81 4.90 -8.65
C GLN A 89 12.28 6.09 -7.81
N HIS A 90 12.49 7.25 -8.45
CA HIS A 90 12.85 8.48 -7.75
C HIS A 90 11.74 8.96 -6.80
N CYS A 91 10.49 9.01 -7.27
CA CYS A 91 9.36 9.54 -6.50
C CYS A 91 9.02 8.66 -5.29
N PHE A 92 9.01 7.34 -5.46
CA PHE A 92 8.61 6.41 -4.40
C PHE A 92 9.81 5.81 -3.64
N GLY A 93 11.05 6.06 -4.07
CA GLY A 93 12.25 5.50 -3.45
C GLY A 93 12.38 5.85 -1.97
N GLU A 94 12.15 7.10 -1.61
CA GLU A 94 12.17 7.52 -0.19
C GLU A 94 11.02 6.92 0.63
N VAL A 95 9.89 6.62 -0.01
CA VAL A 95 8.76 5.95 0.64
C VAL A 95 9.14 4.51 0.98
N VAL A 96 9.68 3.78 0.01
CA VAL A 96 10.15 2.39 0.18
C VAL A 96 11.26 2.33 1.22
N ARG A 97 12.22 3.26 1.17
CA ARG A 97 13.30 3.35 2.16
C ARG A 97 12.76 3.61 3.56
N GLY A 98 11.77 4.49 3.69
CA GLY A 98 11.06 4.72 4.96
C GLY A 98 10.43 3.44 5.51
N TRP A 99 9.76 2.64 4.67
CA TRP A 99 9.19 1.36 5.08
C TRP A 99 10.24 0.33 5.47
N LEU A 100 11.35 0.24 4.74
CA LEU A 100 12.45 -0.66 5.07
C LEU A 100 13.06 -0.33 6.44
N ARG A 101 13.28 0.96 6.71
CA ARG A 101 13.82 1.42 8.00
C ARG A 101 12.88 1.17 9.17
N GLY A 102 11.56 1.18 8.93
CA GLY A 102 10.54 0.83 9.92
C GLY A 102 10.20 -0.66 9.97
N HIS A 103 10.85 -1.52 9.18
CA HIS A 103 10.47 -2.92 9.08
C HIS A 103 10.95 -3.73 10.30
N PRO A 104 10.12 -4.61 10.91
CA PRO A 104 10.51 -5.40 12.08
C PRO A 104 11.78 -6.24 11.88
N SER A 105 11.97 -6.76 10.66
CA SER A 105 13.13 -7.58 10.29
C SER A 105 14.31 -6.78 9.74
N ARG A 106 14.32 -5.44 9.86
CA ARG A 106 15.38 -4.58 9.28
C ARG A 106 16.78 -5.03 9.67
N GLU A 107 17.03 -5.27 10.96
CA GLU A 107 18.36 -5.66 11.44
C GLU A 107 18.84 -6.97 10.82
N ALA A 108 17.94 -7.94 10.64
CA ALA A 108 18.28 -9.19 9.97
C ALA A 108 18.50 -8.99 8.48
N ALA A 109 17.66 -8.19 7.82
CA ALA A 109 17.76 -7.88 6.40
C ALA A 109 19.05 -7.13 6.05
N CYS A 110 19.41 -6.08 6.81
CA CYS A 110 20.59 -5.26 6.59
C CYS A 110 21.92 -6.00 6.87
N ARG A 111 21.90 -7.12 7.58
CA ARG A 111 23.08 -8.00 7.72
C ARG A 111 23.35 -8.81 6.45
N LEU A 112 22.33 -9.03 5.62
CA LEU A 112 22.44 -9.83 4.40
C LEU A 112 22.81 -8.95 3.21
N GLU A 113 22.11 -7.82 3.06
CA GLU A 113 22.19 -6.98 1.87
C GLU A 113 22.01 -5.50 2.23
N SER A 114 22.48 -4.60 1.35
CA SER A 114 22.35 -3.16 1.56
C SER A 114 20.91 -2.66 1.40
N GLU A 115 20.59 -1.51 2.03
CA GLU A 115 19.27 -0.88 1.89
C GLU A 115 18.94 -0.59 0.41
N GLU A 116 19.94 -0.15 -0.36
CA GLU A 116 19.84 0.12 -1.79
C GLU A 116 19.48 -1.13 -2.60
N ASN A 117 20.05 -2.28 -2.25
CA ASN A 117 19.76 -3.54 -2.94
C ASN A 117 18.31 -3.98 -2.72
N TYR A 118 17.79 -3.86 -1.49
CA TYR A 118 16.36 -4.13 -1.22
C TYR A 118 15.43 -3.19 -1.97
N ILE A 119 15.77 -1.91 -2.08
CA ILE A 119 14.99 -0.94 -2.84
C ILE A 119 14.99 -1.33 -4.33
N ALA A 120 16.17 -1.63 -4.90
CA ALA A 120 16.29 -2.05 -6.29
C ALA A 120 15.47 -3.32 -6.58
N GLN A 121 15.62 -4.36 -5.76
CA GLN A 121 14.86 -5.61 -5.89
C GLN A 121 13.34 -5.43 -5.71
N THR A 122 12.93 -4.49 -4.86
CA THR A 122 11.50 -4.15 -4.68
C THR A 122 10.90 -3.63 -5.98
N PHE A 123 11.59 -2.70 -6.64
CA PHE A 123 11.14 -2.16 -7.93
C PHE A 123 11.26 -3.18 -9.06
N GLU A 124 12.33 -3.98 -9.08
CA GLU A 124 12.48 -5.08 -10.04
C GLU A 124 11.28 -6.04 -9.96
N ARG A 125 10.92 -6.49 -8.75
CA ARG A 125 9.75 -7.34 -8.54
C ARG A 125 8.45 -6.67 -8.93
N PHE A 126 8.32 -5.37 -8.65
CA PHE A 126 7.16 -4.57 -9.06
C PHE A 126 7.00 -4.52 -10.59
N TRP A 127 8.10 -4.30 -11.33
CA TRP A 127 8.09 -4.31 -12.79
C TRP A 127 7.82 -5.69 -13.37
N GLN A 128 8.46 -6.72 -12.85
CA GLN A 128 8.22 -8.09 -13.29
C GLN A 128 6.76 -8.49 -13.11
N ALA A 129 6.17 -8.18 -11.96
CA ALA A 129 4.80 -8.57 -11.70
C ALA A 129 3.77 -7.79 -12.56
N THR A 130 4.05 -6.52 -12.86
CA THR A 130 3.19 -5.70 -13.73
C THR A 130 3.33 -6.07 -15.21
N ALA A 131 4.51 -6.51 -15.64
CA ALA A 131 4.74 -7.02 -17.01
C ALA A 131 4.15 -8.43 -17.22
N LEU A 132 4.30 -9.34 -16.25
CA LEU A 132 3.85 -10.73 -16.37
C LEU A 132 2.33 -10.90 -16.18
N THR A 133 1.67 -10.01 -15.42
CA THR A 133 0.25 -10.17 -15.04
C THR A 133 -0.69 -9.26 -15.86
N GLN A 134 -0.60 -9.33 -17.20
CA GLN A 134 -1.48 -8.61 -18.14
C GLN A 134 -1.64 -7.09 -17.86
N HIS A 135 -0.54 -6.34 -17.77
CA HIS A 135 -0.55 -4.87 -17.68
C HIS A 135 -1.49 -4.33 -16.59
N VAL A 136 -1.15 -4.62 -15.33
CA VAL A 136 -1.92 -4.13 -14.17
C VAL A 136 -2.01 -2.61 -14.21
N GLU A 137 -3.23 -2.10 -14.37
CA GLU A 137 -3.53 -0.68 -14.28
C GLU A 137 -3.87 -0.32 -12.84
N PHE A 138 -3.12 0.63 -12.29
CA PHE A 138 -3.41 1.18 -10.96
C PHE A 138 -4.27 2.43 -11.11
N SER A 139 -5.47 2.41 -10.55
CA SER A 139 -6.38 3.55 -10.60
C SER A 139 -6.14 4.59 -9.50
N THR A 140 -5.27 4.28 -8.52
CA THR A 140 -4.98 5.17 -7.38
C THR A 140 -3.54 5.05 -6.92
N LEU A 141 -2.99 6.14 -6.36
CA LEU A 141 -1.67 6.15 -5.72
C LEU A 141 -1.61 5.16 -4.54
N ALA A 142 -2.68 5.07 -3.75
CA ALA A 142 -2.78 4.12 -2.64
C ALA A 142 -2.67 2.66 -3.12
N GLY A 143 -3.29 2.33 -4.26
CA GLY A 143 -3.19 1.02 -4.88
C GLY A 143 -1.74 0.67 -5.27
N THR A 144 -1.06 1.61 -5.94
CA THR A 144 0.35 1.48 -6.32
C THR A 144 1.23 1.26 -5.09
N LEU A 145 1.12 2.12 -4.09
CA LEU A 145 1.93 2.05 -2.87
C LEU A 145 1.69 0.77 -2.08
N ARG A 146 0.43 0.29 -2.02
CA ARG A 146 0.11 -0.99 -1.39
C ARG A 146 0.79 -2.15 -2.09
N TYR A 147 0.80 -2.17 -3.42
CA TYR A 147 1.46 -3.21 -4.18
C TYR A 147 2.99 -3.14 -4.04
N LEU A 148 3.56 -1.94 -4.06
CA LEU A 148 4.99 -1.71 -3.83
C LEU A 148 5.43 -2.18 -2.43
N ARG A 149 4.59 -1.94 -1.41
CA ARG A 149 4.82 -2.44 -0.04
C ARG A 149 4.77 -3.96 0.03
N ALA A 150 3.84 -4.59 -0.71
CA ALA A 150 3.77 -6.05 -0.80
C ALA A 150 5.03 -6.62 -1.48
N SER A 151 5.53 -5.97 -2.54
CA SER A 151 6.80 -6.34 -3.18
C SER A 151 7.98 -6.25 -2.22
N LEU A 152 8.10 -5.16 -1.45
CA LEU A 152 9.18 -5.00 -0.45
C LEU A 152 9.14 -6.13 0.60
N ASN A 153 7.97 -6.40 1.17
CA ASN A 153 7.81 -7.48 2.14
C ASN A 153 8.17 -8.83 1.53
N GLY A 154 7.76 -9.07 0.27
CA GLY A 154 8.11 -10.28 -0.46
C GLY A 154 9.63 -10.43 -0.60
N VAL A 155 10.34 -9.38 -1.03
CA VAL A 155 11.80 -9.41 -1.17
C VAL A 155 12.49 -9.68 0.16
N ILE A 156 12.09 -9.00 1.24
CA ILE A 156 12.68 -9.22 2.57
C ILE A 156 12.47 -10.66 3.03
N VAL A 157 11.25 -11.17 2.93
CA VAL A 157 10.93 -12.53 3.38
C VAL A 157 11.65 -13.58 2.52
N ASP A 158 11.69 -13.40 1.20
CA ASP A 158 12.36 -14.34 0.31
C ASP A 158 13.87 -14.35 0.56
N MET A 159 14.49 -13.18 0.80
CA MET A 159 15.89 -13.11 1.18
C MET A 159 16.17 -13.83 2.50
N LEU A 160 15.34 -13.60 3.53
CA LEU A 160 15.46 -14.31 4.81
C LEU A 160 15.25 -15.82 4.65
N ARG A 161 14.34 -16.26 3.78
CA ARG A 161 14.08 -17.67 3.49
C ARG A 161 15.25 -18.34 2.77
N THR A 162 15.87 -17.68 1.80
CA THR A 162 17.02 -18.26 1.08
C THR A 162 18.21 -18.52 2.00
N VAL A 163 18.40 -17.67 3.02
CA VAL A 163 19.45 -17.82 4.03
C VAL A 163 19.06 -18.82 5.12
N ALA A 164 17.79 -18.87 5.51
CA ALA A 164 17.28 -19.82 6.50
C ALA A 164 17.11 -21.24 5.94
N ARG A 165 17.06 -21.40 4.61
CA ARG A 165 17.11 -22.72 3.98
C ARG A 165 18.46 -23.34 4.38
N PRO A 166 18.49 -24.54 5.00
CA PRO A 166 19.74 -25.26 5.15
C PRO A 166 20.31 -25.33 3.74
N ARG A 167 21.45 -24.66 3.53
CA ARG A 167 22.21 -24.70 2.29
C ARG A 167 22.16 -26.17 1.85
N GLU A 168 21.47 -26.43 0.73
CA GLU A 168 21.15 -27.78 0.29
C GLU A 168 22.31 -28.69 0.60
N VAL A 169 22.02 -29.72 1.40
CA VAL A 169 22.96 -30.74 1.85
C VAL A 169 23.92 -31.02 0.70
N SER A 170 25.14 -30.47 0.79
CA SER A 170 26.25 -31.01 0.03
C SER A 170 26.27 -32.48 0.42
N LEU A 171 25.94 -33.36 -0.52
CA LEU A 171 25.96 -34.80 -0.30
C LEU A 171 27.25 -35.13 0.47
N PRO A 172 27.18 -35.85 1.60
CA PRO A 172 28.37 -36.17 2.37
C PRO A 172 29.37 -36.84 1.45
N GLN A 173 30.57 -36.27 1.34
CA GLN A 173 31.72 -36.99 0.81
C GLN A 173 31.83 -38.30 1.62
N PRO A 174 31.82 -39.49 0.99
CA PRO A 174 31.88 -40.75 1.72
C PRO A 174 33.19 -40.82 2.51
N GLY A 175 33.12 -40.70 3.85
CA GLY A 175 34.26 -40.96 4.73
C GLY A 175 34.47 -40.06 5.95
N ALA A 176 33.64 -39.05 6.21
CA ALA A 176 33.77 -38.26 7.45
C ALA A 176 32.92 -38.86 8.60
N PRO A 177 33.42 -38.94 9.85
CA PRO A 177 32.65 -39.41 10.99
C PRO A 177 31.41 -38.53 11.21
N GLU A 178 30.24 -39.14 11.29
CA GLU A 178 28.97 -38.46 11.59
C GLU A 178 29.05 -37.79 12.97
N GLU A 179 29.19 -36.46 13.00
CA GLU A 179 28.77 -35.71 14.17
C GLU A 179 27.23 -35.68 14.18
N PRO A 180 26.58 -36.03 15.31
CA PRO A 180 25.13 -36.06 15.38
C PRO A 180 24.60 -34.65 15.16
N HIS A 181 24.03 -34.45 13.97
CA HIS A 181 23.26 -33.27 13.63
C HIS A 181 22.03 -33.24 14.54
N MET A 182 22.16 -32.53 15.65
CA MET A 182 21.08 -32.32 16.62
C MET A 182 20.02 -31.47 15.92
N ARG A 183 19.06 -32.15 15.28
CA ARG A 183 17.89 -31.53 14.68
C ARG A 183 17.13 -30.85 15.80
N ASP A 184 17.09 -29.52 15.76
CA ASP A 184 16.43 -28.62 16.71
C ASP A 184 14.90 -28.83 16.68
N THR A 185 14.48 -29.99 17.16
CA THR A 185 13.08 -30.44 17.16
C THR A 185 12.35 -29.92 18.42
N THR A 186 13.13 -29.43 19.40
CA THR A 186 12.68 -28.98 20.72
C THR A 186 11.91 -27.65 20.68
N ASN A 187 12.05 -26.85 19.62
CA ASN A 187 11.54 -25.47 19.60
C ASN A 187 10.08 -25.35 19.10
N SER A 188 9.55 -26.31 18.34
CA SER A 188 8.26 -26.15 17.64
C SER A 188 7.02 -26.24 18.56
N SER A 189 7.06 -27.13 19.57
CA SER A 189 5.99 -27.29 20.55
C SER A 189 5.95 -26.12 21.54
N GLU A 190 7.12 -25.64 21.98
CA GLU A 190 7.23 -24.51 22.91
C GLU A 190 6.70 -23.21 22.29
N ILE A 191 7.01 -22.97 21.01
CA ILE A 191 6.47 -21.83 20.26
C ILE A 191 4.95 -21.95 20.12
N TRP A 192 4.43 -23.16 19.86
CA TRP A 192 2.99 -23.39 19.72
C TRP A 192 2.22 -23.11 21.03
N GLU A 193 2.75 -23.56 22.17
CA GLU A 193 2.15 -23.26 23.48
C GLU A 193 2.13 -21.76 23.78
N VAL A 194 3.21 -21.04 23.44
CA VAL A 194 3.26 -19.58 23.59
C VAL A 194 2.22 -18.91 22.69
N LEU A 195 2.08 -19.35 21.42
CA LEU A 195 1.06 -18.83 20.51
C LEU A 195 -0.37 -19.03 21.04
N GLN A 196 -0.65 -20.18 21.68
CA GLN A 196 -1.96 -20.45 22.28
C GLN A 196 -2.30 -19.48 23.41
N THR A 197 -1.31 -19.04 24.21
CA THR A 197 -1.55 -18.05 25.28
C THR A 197 -1.95 -16.65 24.75
N MET A 198 -1.57 -16.33 23.50
CA MET A 198 -1.87 -15.04 22.86
C MET A 198 -3.21 -15.04 22.10
N LEU A 199 -3.78 -16.21 21.86
CA LEU A 199 -5.02 -16.41 21.11
C LEU A 199 -6.10 -16.95 22.07
N PRO A 200 -6.87 -16.08 22.74
CA PRO A 200 -7.87 -16.51 23.73
C PRO A 200 -9.11 -17.19 23.11
N ASP A 201 -9.33 -17.03 21.81
CA ASP A 201 -10.48 -17.62 21.11
C ASP A 201 -10.10 -18.99 20.52
N MET A 202 -10.86 -20.03 20.89
CA MET A 202 -10.67 -21.38 20.36
C MET A 202 -10.78 -21.44 18.83
N ARG A 203 -11.63 -20.61 18.21
CA ARG A 203 -11.73 -20.55 16.75
C ARG A 203 -10.47 -19.96 16.12
N GLU A 204 -9.87 -18.96 16.76
CA GLU A 204 -8.59 -18.40 16.32
C GLU A 204 -7.45 -19.39 16.50
N GLN A 205 -7.38 -20.11 17.62
CA GLN A 205 -6.38 -21.16 17.85
C GLN A 205 -6.49 -22.27 16.80
N ARG A 206 -7.72 -22.69 16.47
CA ARG A 206 -7.98 -23.71 15.46
C ARG A 206 -7.50 -23.27 14.09
N VAL A 207 -7.87 -22.06 13.64
CA VAL A 207 -7.42 -21.53 12.35
C VAL A 207 -5.91 -21.31 12.33
N ALA A 208 -5.32 -20.81 13.42
CA ALA A 208 -3.88 -20.66 13.55
C ALA A 208 -3.17 -22.01 13.43
N TYR A 209 -3.71 -23.07 14.05
CA TYR A 209 -3.13 -24.41 13.99
C TYR A 209 -3.13 -24.93 12.57
N LEU A 210 -4.28 -24.85 11.89
CA LEU A 210 -4.43 -25.32 10.52
C LEU A 210 -3.53 -24.55 9.55
N LEU A 211 -3.40 -23.24 9.70
CA LEU A 211 -2.58 -22.39 8.83
C LEU A 211 -1.08 -22.55 9.07
N PHE A 212 -0.63 -22.49 10.32
CA PHE A 212 0.80 -22.34 10.65
C PHE A 212 1.47 -23.65 11.05
N HIS A 213 0.77 -24.53 11.76
CA HIS A 213 1.28 -25.85 12.11
C HIS A 213 0.90 -26.89 11.04
N GLY A 214 -0.33 -26.84 10.54
CA GLY A 214 -0.86 -27.75 9.52
C GLY A 214 -0.49 -27.37 8.08
N GLY A 215 -0.05 -26.12 7.85
CA GLY A 215 0.36 -25.63 6.53
C GLY A 215 -0.76 -25.55 5.50
N LEU A 216 -2.03 -25.63 5.91
CA LEU A 216 -3.18 -25.62 5.00
C LEU A 216 -3.45 -24.21 4.46
N GLU A 217 -3.83 -24.11 3.20
CA GLU A 217 -4.33 -22.86 2.64
C GLU A 217 -5.78 -22.57 3.09
N PRO A 218 -6.22 -21.30 3.13
CA PRO A 218 -7.60 -20.95 3.49
C PRO A 218 -8.68 -21.69 2.69
N ARG A 219 -8.42 -21.98 1.41
CA ARG A 219 -9.32 -22.77 0.54
C ARG A 219 -9.41 -24.23 0.99
N GLU A 220 -8.31 -24.80 1.46
CA GLU A 220 -8.25 -26.17 1.95
C GLU A 220 -8.92 -26.30 3.31
N ILE A 221 -8.79 -25.29 4.18
CA ILE A 221 -9.49 -25.22 5.47
C ILE A 221 -11.00 -25.27 5.25
N VAL A 222 -11.54 -24.47 4.34
CA VAL A 222 -12.98 -24.51 4.02
C VAL A 222 -13.37 -25.87 3.43
N ARG A 223 -12.50 -26.49 2.62
CA ARG A 223 -12.79 -27.79 2.01
C ARG A 223 -12.81 -28.94 3.03
N PHE A 224 -11.84 -28.98 3.94
CA PHE A 224 -11.67 -30.07 4.90
C PHE A 224 -12.42 -29.84 6.21
N CYS A 225 -12.71 -28.59 6.55
CA CYS A 225 -13.37 -28.20 7.80
C CYS A 225 -14.62 -27.36 7.52
N SER A 226 -15.36 -27.64 6.44
CA SER A 226 -16.55 -26.87 6.03
C SER A 226 -17.64 -26.75 7.10
N GLN A 227 -17.75 -27.74 7.99
CA GLN A 227 -18.68 -27.71 9.13
C GLN A 227 -18.28 -26.68 10.18
N GLU A 228 -16.99 -26.39 10.33
CA GLU A 228 -16.45 -25.46 11.32
C GLU A 228 -16.19 -24.06 10.72
N PHE A 229 -15.79 -24.03 9.45
CA PHE A 229 -15.44 -22.84 8.66
C PHE A 229 -16.03 -22.95 7.24
N PRO A 230 -17.32 -22.60 7.05
CA PRO A 230 -17.98 -22.70 5.75
C PRO A 230 -17.58 -21.58 4.78
N ASP A 231 -17.08 -20.45 5.30
CA ASP A 231 -16.77 -19.26 4.53
C ASP A 231 -15.28 -18.94 4.52
N ILE A 232 -14.71 -18.80 3.32
CA ILE A 232 -13.31 -18.42 3.13
C ILE A 232 -13.02 -17.01 3.64
N GLN A 233 -14.00 -16.09 3.57
CA GLN A 233 -13.83 -14.73 4.10
C GLN A 233 -13.71 -14.76 5.63
N GLU A 234 -14.44 -15.66 6.30
CA GLU A 234 -14.28 -15.89 7.73
C GLU A 234 -12.86 -16.35 8.07
N VAL A 235 -12.30 -17.29 7.30
CA VAL A 235 -10.91 -17.75 7.48
C VAL A 235 -9.91 -16.62 7.28
N TYR A 236 -10.09 -15.77 6.25
CA TYR A 236 -9.24 -14.60 6.06
C TYR A 236 -9.36 -13.59 7.21
N ARG A 237 -10.58 -13.31 7.68
CA ARG A 237 -10.82 -12.40 8.81
C ARG A 237 -10.15 -12.91 10.09
N LEU A 238 -10.29 -14.20 10.39
CA LEU A 238 -9.64 -14.83 11.53
C LEU A 238 -8.11 -14.78 11.39
N ARG A 239 -7.56 -15.05 10.20
CA ARG A 239 -6.14 -14.91 9.93
C ARG A 239 -5.62 -13.50 10.18
N CYS A 240 -6.33 -12.47 9.71
CA CYS A 240 -5.97 -11.08 9.96
C CYS A 240 -5.97 -10.77 11.48
N LYS A 241 -7.03 -11.17 12.18
CA LYS A 241 -7.16 -10.96 13.63
C LYS A 241 -6.06 -11.68 14.43
N ILE A 242 -5.71 -12.91 14.03
CA ILE A 242 -4.59 -13.66 14.61
C ILE A 242 -3.28 -12.89 14.40
N LEU A 243 -2.99 -12.46 13.16
CA LEU A 243 -1.76 -11.73 12.86
C LEU A 243 -1.67 -10.40 13.61
N GLU A 244 -2.76 -9.64 13.72
CA GLU A 244 -2.81 -8.40 14.51
C GLU A 244 -2.49 -8.66 15.98
N ARG A 245 -3.07 -9.71 16.58
CA ARG A 245 -2.78 -10.10 17.97
C ARG A 245 -1.33 -10.53 18.17
N LEU A 246 -0.79 -11.32 17.25
CA LEU A 246 0.60 -11.76 17.33
C LEU A 246 1.58 -10.59 17.18
N LEU A 247 1.30 -9.66 16.27
CA LEU A 247 2.11 -8.44 16.09
C LEU A 247 2.07 -7.54 17.33
N HIS A 248 0.91 -7.42 17.98
CA HIS A 248 0.78 -6.62 19.20
C HIS A 248 1.49 -7.24 20.41
N ASN A 249 1.69 -8.56 20.40
CA ASN A 249 2.38 -9.30 21.47
C ASN A 249 3.80 -9.75 21.06
N VAL A 250 4.38 -9.16 20.01
CA VAL A 250 5.67 -9.61 19.44
C VAL A 250 6.83 -9.50 20.45
N ASP A 251 6.75 -8.57 21.40
CA ASP A 251 7.75 -8.42 22.46
C ASP A 251 7.77 -9.63 23.42
N GLN A 252 6.63 -10.31 23.59
CA GLN A 252 6.53 -11.55 24.37
C GLN A 252 7.06 -12.77 23.59
N LEU A 253 7.12 -12.71 22.26
CA LEU A 253 7.77 -13.72 21.42
C LEU A 253 9.29 -13.53 21.37
N ARG A 254 9.79 -12.31 21.60
CA ARG A 254 11.20 -11.94 21.45
C ARG A 254 12.09 -12.35 22.63
N TRP A 255 11.50 -12.73 23.78
CA TRP A 255 12.24 -13.06 25.01
C TRP A 255 11.67 -14.26 25.77
N ARG A 256 12.15 -15.45 25.41
CA ARG A 256 12.39 -16.52 26.40
C ARG A 256 13.83 -16.98 26.22
N PRO A 257 14.81 -16.45 26.98
CA PRO A 257 16.07 -17.16 27.08
C PRO A 257 15.73 -18.54 27.65
N THR A 258 16.06 -19.57 26.91
CA THR A 258 16.09 -20.95 27.38
C THR A 258 16.85 -20.96 28.70
N MET A 259 16.13 -20.96 29.81
CA MET A 259 16.70 -21.29 31.11
C MET A 259 17.00 -22.78 31.05
N VAL A 260 18.20 -23.10 30.59
CA VAL A 260 18.85 -24.38 30.88
C VAL A 260 18.95 -24.45 32.40
N GLN A 261 17.98 -25.10 33.04
CA GLN A 261 18.09 -25.44 34.46
C GLN A 261 19.24 -26.43 34.59
N GLY A 262 20.32 -25.96 35.23
CA GLY A 262 21.44 -26.79 35.63
C GLY A 262 20.96 -27.92 36.52
N VAL A 263 21.21 -29.15 36.09
CA VAL A 263 21.13 -30.34 36.92
C VAL A 263 22.36 -30.33 37.83
N ARG A 264 22.12 -30.35 39.14
CA ARG A 264 23.13 -30.55 40.19
C ARG A 264 23.71 -31.95 40.16
#